data_AF-A0A7V4PAS6-F1
#
_entry.id   AF-A0A7V4PAS6-F1
#
_cell.length_a   1.000
_cell.length_b   1.000
_cell.length_c   1.000
_cell.angle_alpha   90.00
_cell.angle_beta   90.00
_cell.angle_gamma   90.00
#
_symmetry.space_group_name_H-M   'P 1'
#
loop_
_entity.id
_entity.type
_entity.pdbx_description
1 polymer ?
#
loop_
_entity_poly.entity_id
_entity_poly.type
_entity_poly.pdbx_seq_one_letter_code
_entity_poly.pdbx_strand_id
1 'polypeptide(L)' 'MTIKAIYEQGVFRPTEPVDLPEKAEVQVLLPDEVESDADRKTREEILEILSHRYDSGETDTAARHNEHHPG' A
#
# COMPACT_ATOMS: atom_id res chain seq x y z
N MET A 1 26.19 -5.09 -7.88
CA MET A 1 25.18 -5.67 -8.78
C MET A 1 23.95 -5.96 -7.95
N THR A 2 22.75 -5.65 -8.43
CA THR A 2 21.49 -5.93 -7.72
C THR A 2 20.67 -6.87 -8.58
N ILE A 3 20.27 -8.01 -8.01
CA ILE A 3 19.42 -8.99 -8.68
C ILE A 3 17.98 -8.65 -8.35
N LYS A 4 17.15 -8.46 -9.39
CA LYS A 4 15.71 -8.28 -9.21
C LYS A 4 15.05 -9.65 -9.07
N ALA A 5 14.26 -9.81 -8.02
CA ALA A 5 13.54 -11.04 -7.74
C ALA A 5 12.09 -10.76 -7.34
N ILE A 6 11.23 -11.73 -7.58
CA ILE A 6 9.86 -11.77 -7.08
C ILE A 6 9.86 -12.66 -5.83
N TYR A 7 9.31 -12.16 -4.73
CA TYR A 7 9.09 -12.97 -3.54
C TYR A 7 7.73 -13.66 -3.65
N GLU A 8 7.73 -14.98 -3.73
CA GLU A 8 6.51 -15.78 -3.76
C GLU A 8 6.67 -17.07 -2.98
N GLN A 9 5.67 -17.40 -2.15
CA GLN A 9 5.63 -18.64 -1.36
C GLN A 9 6.88 -18.88 -0.50
N GLY A 10 7.50 -17.82 0.04
CA GLY A 10 8.69 -17.94 0.87
C GLY A 10 10.02 -17.96 0.10
N VAL A 11 10.00 -17.83 -1.23
CA VAL A 11 11.19 -17.95 -2.08
C VAL A 11 11.40 -16.67 -2.91
N PHE A 12 12.63 -16.15 -2.92
CA PHE A 12 13.05 -15.09 -3.85
C PHE A 12 13.41 -15.71 -5.20
N ARG A 13 12.60 -15.46 -6.24
CA ARG A 13 12.84 -15.95 -7.60
C ARG A 13 13.43 -14.84 -8.47
N PRO A 14 14.68 -14.96 -8.94
CA PRO A 14 15.26 -14.00 -9.87
C PRO A 14 14.43 -13.86 -11.14
N THR A 15 14.31 -12.64 -11.64
CA THR A 15 13.61 -12.32 -12.90
C THR A 15 14.46 -12.66 -14.14
N GLU A 16 15.76 -12.82 -13.96
CA GLU A 16 16.73 -13.20 -14.98
C GLU A 16 17.63 -14.31 -14.40
N PRO A 17 18.24 -15.18 -15.24
CA PRO A 17 19.19 -16.19 -14.78
C PRO A 17 20.35 -15.56 -14.01
N VAL A 18 20.71 -16.18 -12.88
CA VAL A 18 21.79 -15.76 -12.01
C VAL A 18 22.80 -16.89 -11.91
N ASP A 19 24.06 -16.59 -12.20
CA ASP A 19 25.18 -17.50 -12.00
C ASP A 19 25.95 -17.09 -10.74
N LEU A 20 25.76 -17.84 -9.66
CA LEU A 20 26.46 -17.67 -8.39
C LEU A 20 26.98 -19.02 -7.89
N PRO A 21 28.13 -19.05 -7.19
CA PRO A 21 28.64 -20.27 -6.58
C PRO A 21 27.63 -20.92 -5.65
N GLU A 22 27.66 -22.26 -5.57
CA GLU A 22 26.83 -22.98 -4.60
C GLU A 22 27.14 -22.49 -3.18
N LYS A 23 26.09 -22.22 -2.39
CA LYS A 23 26.17 -21.69 -1.02
C LYS A 23 26.80 -20.29 -0.90
N ALA A 24 26.80 -19.51 -1.98
CA ALA A 24 27.16 -18.10 -1.89
C ALA A 24 26.22 -17.37 -0.90
N GLU A 25 26.82 -16.68 0.07
CA GLU A 25 26.09 -15.80 0.97
C GLU A 25 25.68 -14.52 0.23
N VAL A 26 24.43 -14.10 0.39
CA VAL A 26 23.88 -12.91 -0.26
C VAL A 26 23.17 -12.03 0.75
N GLN A 27 23.22 -10.72 0.54
CA GLN A 27 22.42 -9.75 1.28
C GLN A 27 21.15 -9.43 0.49
N VAL A 28 20.01 -9.44 1.17
CA VAL A 28 18.72 -9.07 0.59
C VAL A 28 18.43 -7.63 0.94
N LEU A 29 18.29 -6.79 -0.08
CA LEU A 29 17.82 -5.42 0.05
C LEU A 29 16.34 -5.38 -0.30
N LEU A 30 15.50 -5.05 0.69
CA LEU A 30 14.07 -4.82 0.48
C LEU A 30 13.86 -3.33 0.15
N PRO A 31 12.91 -2.99 -0.75
CA PRO A 31 12.53 -1.60 -0.94
C PRO A 31 11.92 -1.03 0.36
N ASP A 32 12.08 0.28 0.59
CA ASP A 32 11.60 0.95 1.81
C ASP A 32 10.08 0.80 2.02
N GLU A 33 9.33 0.67 0.93
CA GLU A 33 7.88 0.47 0.92
C GLU A 33 7.55 -0.92 0.35
N VAL A 34 7.71 -1.96 1.17
CA VAL A 34 7.04 -3.24 0.93
C VAL A 34 5.72 -3.18 1.70
N GLU A 35 4.62 -2.83 1.02
CA GLU A 35 3.29 -2.98 1.63
C GLU A 35 3.09 -4.46 1.92
N SER A 36 3.04 -4.83 3.20
CA SER A 36 2.73 -6.22 3.55
C SER A 36 1.28 -6.51 3.20
N ASP A 37 0.94 -7.79 3.01
CA ASP A 37 -0.47 -8.19 2.86
C ASP A 37 -1.34 -7.74 4.04
N ALA A 38 -0.74 -7.61 5.24
CA ALA A 38 -1.41 -7.08 6.42
C ALA A 38 -1.68 -5.57 6.29
N ASP A 39 -0.70 -4.78 5.84
CA ASP A 39 -0.85 -3.34 5.62
C ASP A 39 -1.92 -3.07 4.55
N ARG A 40 -1.90 -3.85 3.45
CA ARG A 40 -2.92 -3.79 2.41
C ARG A 40 -4.32 -4.07 2.96
N LYS A 41 -4.47 -5.12 3.77
CA LYS A 41 -5.76 -5.48 4.38
C LYS A 41 -6.25 -4.38 5.32
N THR A 42 -5.38 -3.82 6.17
CA THR A 42 -5.73 -2.71 7.05
C THR A 42 -6.14 -1.47 6.25
N ARG A 43 -5.45 -1.17 5.15
CA ARG A 43 -5.82 -0.07 4.24
C ARG A 43 -7.20 -0.29 3.62
N GLU A 44 -7.51 -1.50 3.17
CA GLU A 44 -8.83 -1.86 2.64
C GLU A 44 -9.94 -1.67 3.69
N GLU A 45 -9.72 -2.14 4.92
CA GLU A 45 -10.67 -1.98 6.04
C GLU A 45 -10.91 -0.49 6.39
N ILE A 46 -9.85 0.34 6.39
CA ILE A 46 -9.98 1.78 6.63
C ILE A 46 -10.78 2.45 5.51
N LEU A 47 -10.51 2.11 4.25
CA LEU A 47 -11.23 2.66 3.10
C LEU A 47 -12.71 2.27 3.12
N GLU A 48 -13.02 1.04 3.53
CA GLU A 48 -14.40 0.57 3.73
C GLU A 48 -15.14 1.42 4.79
N ILE A 49 -14.54 1.59 5.97
CA ILE A 49 -15.12 2.42 7.04
C ILE A 49 -15.34 3.87 6.60
N LEU A 50 -14.40 4.45 5.85
CA LEU A 50 -14.52 5.81 5.33
C LEU A 50 -15.62 5.93 4.26
N SER A 51 -15.79 4.91 3.42
CA SER A 51 -16.84 4.88 2.40
C SER A 51 -18.25 4.84 3.02
N HIS A 52 -18.42 4.14 4.15
CA HIS A 52 -19.69 4.09 4.88
C HIS A 52 -20.12 5.43 5.48
N ARG A 53 -19.20 6.38 5.71
CA ARG A 53 -19.56 7.72 6.21
C ARG A 53 -20.10 8.65 5.13
N TYR A 54 -19.87 8.35 3.84
CA TYR A 54 -20.42 9.12 2.73
C TYR A 54 -21.86 8.70 2.35
N ASP A 55 -22.32 7.55 2.84
CA ASP A 55 -23.68 7.03 2.61
C ASP A 55 -24.66 7.46 3.75
N SER A 56 -24.44 8.63 4.35
CA SER A 56 -25.35 9.22 5.37
C SER A 56 -26.41 10.16 4.78
N GLY A 57 -26.48 10.30 3.45
CA GLY A 57 -27.55 11.03 2.78
C GLY A 57 -27.49 12.55 2.88
N GLU A 58 -26.42 13.16 3.41
CA GLU A 58 -26.26 14.62 3.37
C GLU A 58 -25.52 15.05 2.10
N THR A 59 -26.29 15.25 1.03
CA THR A 59 -25.80 15.79 -0.26
C THR A 59 -25.59 17.31 -0.24
N ASP A 60 -25.63 17.97 0.91
CA ASP A 60 -25.52 19.43 0.95
C ASP A 60 -24.89 19.97 2.26
N THR A 61 -23.58 19.79 2.41
CA THR A 61 -22.80 20.54 3.43
C THR A 61 -21.98 21.67 2.82
N ALA A 62 -22.07 21.90 1.50
CA ALA A 62 -21.41 23.00 0.82
C ALA A 62 -22.27 24.28 0.70
N ALA A 63 -23.61 24.21 0.74
CA ALA A 63 -24.45 25.40 0.51
C ALA A 63 -24.78 26.23 1.77
N ARG A 64 -24.44 25.79 2.98
CA ARG A 64 -24.86 26.49 4.23
C ARG A 64 -23.82 27.44 4.85
N HIS A 65 -22.70 27.72 4.18
CA HIS A 65 -21.57 28.41 4.80
C HIS A 65 -21.50 29.93 4.56
N ASN A 66 -22.62 30.60 4.21
CA ASN A 66 -22.63 32.05 3.93
C ASN A 66 -23.60 32.89 4.80
N GLU A 67 -24.18 32.36 5.88
CA GLU A 67 -25.19 33.11 6.66
C GLU A 67 -24.64 33.89 7.88
N HIS A 68 -23.34 33.79 8.20
CA HIS A 68 -22.81 34.34 9.47
C HIS A 68 -21.59 35.27 9.35
N HIS A 69 -21.46 36.03 8.26
CA HIS A 69 -20.59 37.22 8.25
C HIS A 69 -21.43 38.50 8.28
N PRO A 70 -21.78 39.02 9.49
CA PRO A 70 -22.23 40.39 9.60
C PRO A 70 -21.05 41.33 9.37
N GLY A 71 -21.20 42.26 8.42
CA GLY A 71 -20.38 43.46 8.31
C GLY A 71 -20.77 44.53 9.33
#